data_AF-A0A183UZI8-F1
#
_entry.id   AF-A0A183UZI8-F1
#
_cell.length_a   1.000
_cell.length_b   1.000
_cell.length_c   1.000
_cell.angle_alpha   90.00
_cell.angle_beta   90.00
_cell.angle_gamma   90.00
#
_symmetry.space_group_name_H-M   'P 1'
#
loop_
_entity.id
_entity.type
_entity.pdbx_description
1 polymer ?
#
loop_
_entity_poly.entity_id
_entity_poly.type
_entity_poly.pdbx_seq_one_letter_code
_entity_poly.pdbx_strand_id
1 'polypeptide(L)'
;MLKVRVLDHRDIKRNADRTIKQPTAKRNSLNNGIFRRKSPSKNVKVETLIQPEAEVQGDTNEKADLKVAATFERVFQGHFVDIPSPLSKLVRVFTSSTFTDTTVERNALMEDVYPALKEFCRETHGLDFQVVDMRWGVRDEATDDHMTTKLCINEIGNCQRLSLGPNFVVVDMRWGVRDEATDDHMTTKLCINEIGNCQRLSLGPNFVVFLCQKYGYRPIPSEILCTELDMLKRALRDEHEDTSLLDTWYIEDANAVPALFILQPISSILVNFNNKRIPKLQKQDAAAWWEAEASMQNSLRKAAKICYDRGYLTHEQMHNYFMSVTEREVIHGILKAKNPNEHCLCYVRHINNIVCAEAQQLLSSLRDERVPAKLDAANIRRSTIEWAGRDGVDTVFHADYIKRFCNDFYESITQMVNKAMKKHDKFRDHLFSEVLQHLCNALSVSNMFFGRDDELKAAESYIRSNSNVPVVYYGENGCGKTSTLAKIAREIRNWYDRGEQPIIVLRFLGTSPASSSIAPLLTSVCDQELRGTSPTELSKLFLHFKKMTTLATDQKPLVFFVNFFI
;
A
#
# COMPACT_ATOMS: atom_id res chain seq x y z
N MET A 1 -22.27 -21.15 -1.48
CA MET A 1 -21.26 -21.81 -0.62
C MET A 1 -21.55 -23.30 -0.61
N LEU A 2 -20.56 -24.14 -0.87
CA LEU A 2 -20.67 -25.61 -0.85
C LEU A 2 -19.56 -26.17 0.03
N LYS A 3 -19.90 -27.07 0.96
CA LYS A 3 -18.93 -27.78 1.81
C LYS A 3 -18.91 -29.25 1.38
N VAL A 4 -17.72 -29.83 1.29
CA VAL A 4 -17.50 -31.24 0.97
C VAL A 4 -16.68 -31.88 2.09
N ARG A 5 -17.21 -32.95 2.68
CA ARG A 5 -16.52 -33.85 3.65
C ARG A 5 -16.56 -35.29 3.13
N VAL A 6 -15.79 -36.19 3.76
CA VAL A 6 -15.72 -37.62 3.41
C VAL A 6 -17.13 -38.17 3.24
N LEU A 7 -17.42 -38.68 2.04
CA LEU A 7 -18.56 -39.58 1.88
C LEU A 7 -18.16 -40.90 2.54
N ASP A 8 -18.73 -41.23 3.70
CA ASP A 8 -18.60 -42.58 4.26
C ASP A 8 -18.99 -43.55 3.13
N HIS A 9 -18.16 -44.56 2.85
CA HIS A 9 -18.45 -45.59 1.87
C HIS A 9 -19.83 -46.26 2.10
N ARG A 10 -20.40 -46.12 3.30
CA ARG A 10 -21.78 -46.52 3.65
C ARG A 10 -22.88 -45.65 3.02
N ASP A 11 -22.65 -44.36 2.77
CA ASP A 11 -23.66 -43.46 2.17
C ASP A 11 -23.70 -43.55 0.64
N ILE A 12 -22.58 -43.91 0.01
CA ILE A 12 -22.55 -44.27 -1.42
C ILE A 12 -23.33 -45.56 -1.67
N LYS A 13 -23.25 -46.53 -0.74
CA LYS A 13 -24.04 -47.76 -0.82
C LYS A 13 -25.53 -47.54 -0.51
N ARG A 14 -25.89 -46.71 0.47
CA ARG A 14 -27.31 -46.44 0.78
C ARG A 14 -28.10 -45.79 -0.36
N ASN A 15 -27.45 -45.02 -1.22
CA ASN A 15 -28.09 -44.43 -2.41
C ASN A 15 -28.04 -45.34 -3.66
N ALA A 16 -27.18 -46.37 -3.68
CA ALA A 16 -27.17 -47.38 -4.74
C ALA A 16 -28.10 -48.58 -4.43
N ASP A 17 -28.23 -48.98 -3.15
CA ASP A 17 -28.95 -50.17 -2.69
C ASP A 17 -30.48 -50.00 -2.60
N ARG A 18 -31.05 -48.86 -3.02
CA ARG A 18 -32.50 -48.72 -3.22
C ARG A 18 -33.01 -49.33 -4.53
N THR A 19 -32.12 -49.87 -5.35
CA THR A 19 -32.47 -50.55 -6.60
C THR A 19 -31.88 -51.96 -6.54
N ILE A 20 -32.77 -52.96 -6.61
CA ILE A 20 -32.50 -54.40 -6.80
C ILE A 20 -32.27 -55.19 -5.49
N LYS A 21 -33.35 -55.82 -5.00
CA LYS A 21 -33.31 -56.97 -4.06
C LYS A 21 -33.35 -58.28 -4.86
N GLN A 22 -32.40 -59.19 -4.62
CA GLN A 22 -32.60 -60.59 -4.16
C GLN A 22 -31.29 -61.42 -4.17
N PRO A 23 -31.19 -62.54 -3.42
CA PRO A 23 -30.03 -62.83 -2.55
C PRO A 23 -29.20 -64.06 -2.97
N THR A 24 -27.92 -64.12 -2.57
CA THR A 24 -27.16 -65.38 -2.54
C THR A 24 -26.12 -65.47 -1.41
N ALA A 25 -25.75 -66.72 -1.12
CA ALA A 25 -25.24 -67.29 0.12
C ALA A 25 -23.79 -66.99 0.50
N LYS A 26 -23.52 -67.16 1.80
CA LYS A 26 -22.22 -67.15 2.49
C LYS A 26 -21.34 -68.34 2.12
N ARG A 27 -20.01 -68.13 2.09
CA ARG A 27 -19.01 -69.13 2.48
C ARG A 27 -17.75 -68.46 3.04
N ASN A 28 -17.38 -68.83 4.26
CA ASN A 28 -16.15 -68.44 4.96
C ASN A 28 -15.02 -69.42 4.62
N SER A 29 -13.77 -68.95 4.63
CA SER A 29 -12.61 -69.78 4.95
C SER A 29 -11.52 -68.96 5.66
N LEU A 30 -10.84 -69.64 6.59
CA LEU A 30 -9.92 -69.15 7.62
C LEU A 30 -8.44 -69.26 7.22
N ASN A 31 -7.59 -68.65 8.08
CA ASN A 31 -6.20 -68.94 8.47
C ASN A 31 -5.17 -67.87 8.04
N ASN A 32 -4.48 -67.17 8.95
CA ASN A 32 -3.58 -67.48 10.09
C ASN A 32 -2.08 -67.64 9.71
N GLY A 33 -1.22 -66.92 10.47
CA GLY A 33 0.21 -67.21 10.69
C GLY A 33 1.15 -66.14 10.11
N ILE A 34 1.79 -65.20 10.83
CA ILE A 34 2.68 -65.20 12.01
C ILE A 34 4.20 -65.39 11.66
N PHE A 35 4.99 -64.42 12.17
CA PHE A 35 6.37 -64.46 12.74
C PHE A 35 7.66 -64.02 11.97
N ARG A 36 8.22 -62.90 12.49
CA ARG A 36 9.53 -62.66 13.17
C ARG A 36 10.88 -62.58 12.42
N ARG A 37 11.53 -61.41 12.66
CA ARG A 37 12.91 -61.12 13.16
C ARG A 37 14.14 -61.70 12.44
N LYS A 38 15.13 -60.83 12.14
CA LYS A 38 16.38 -60.58 12.92
C LYS A 38 17.36 -59.65 12.17
N SER A 39 18.09 -58.85 12.95
CA SER A 39 19.31 -58.06 12.67
C SER A 39 20.58 -58.97 12.63
N PRO A 40 21.87 -58.55 12.72
CA PRO A 40 22.53 -57.21 12.75
C PRO A 40 23.92 -57.08 12.03
N SER A 41 24.51 -55.87 12.12
CA SER A 41 25.95 -55.53 12.34
C SER A 41 27.05 -55.70 11.26
N LYS A 42 27.86 -54.64 11.06
CA LYS A 42 29.34 -54.53 11.30
C LYS A 42 29.94 -53.31 10.55
N ASN A 43 30.62 -52.37 11.26
CA ASN A 43 32.07 -52.06 11.24
C ASN A 43 32.59 -51.50 9.88
N VAL A 44 33.43 -50.46 9.72
CA VAL A 44 34.50 -49.83 10.53
C VAL A 44 35.02 -48.56 9.83
N LYS A 45 35.56 -47.61 10.63
CA LYS A 45 36.55 -46.50 10.43
C LYS A 45 36.90 -45.93 9.03
N VAL A 46 37.03 -44.60 8.98
CA VAL A 46 37.98 -43.86 8.11
C VAL A 46 38.59 -42.66 8.88
N GLU A 47 39.91 -42.58 8.95
CA GLU A 47 40.69 -41.35 9.19
C GLU A 47 41.06 -40.75 7.84
N THR A 48 40.80 -39.47 7.57
CA THR A 48 41.83 -38.52 7.07
C THR A 48 41.32 -37.08 7.04
N LEU A 49 42.26 -36.17 7.32
CA LEU A 49 42.17 -34.71 7.33
C LEU A 49 41.80 -34.12 5.96
N ILE A 50 40.71 -33.33 5.88
CA ILE A 50 40.54 -32.21 4.94
C ILE A 50 39.65 -31.17 5.65
N GLN A 51 40.15 -29.95 5.85
CA GLN A 51 39.32 -28.79 6.17
C GLN A 51 38.48 -28.40 4.94
N PRO A 52 37.22 -28.00 5.10
CA PRO A 52 36.61 -27.09 4.14
C PRO A 52 36.11 -25.82 4.84
N GLU A 53 36.83 -24.72 4.65
CA GLU A 53 36.25 -23.39 4.66
C GLU A 53 35.49 -23.20 3.33
N ALA A 54 34.20 -23.57 3.29
CA ALA A 54 33.29 -23.20 2.19
C ALA A 54 31.81 -23.49 2.54
N GLU A 55 31.24 -22.89 3.59
CA GLU A 55 29.79 -22.94 3.85
C GLU A 55 29.27 -21.60 4.38
N VAL A 56 28.97 -20.64 3.50
CA VAL A 56 28.10 -19.48 3.87
C VAL A 56 27.10 -19.08 2.78
N GLN A 57 27.22 -19.56 1.53
CA GLN A 57 26.30 -19.15 0.44
C GLN A 57 25.18 -20.15 0.10
N GLY A 58 25.25 -21.41 0.54
CA GLY A 58 24.19 -22.41 0.28
C GLY A 58 22.93 -22.26 1.14
N ASP A 59 23.11 -21.94 2.43
CA ASP A 59 22.05 -22.00 3.44
C ASP A 59 21.02 -20.85 3.31
N THR A 60 21.37 -19.73 2.67
CA THR A 60 20.46 -18.58 2.49
C THR A 60 19.48 -18.76 1.32
N ASN A 61 19.90 -19.43 0.24
CA ASN A 61 19.05 -19.63 -0.94
C ASN A 61 18.04 -20.76 -0.71
N GLU A 62 18.45 -21.86 -0.07
CA GLU A 62 17.57 -22.99 0.25
C GLU A 62 16.45 -22.58 1.23
N LYS A 63 16.79 -21.78 2.26
CA LYS A 63 15.80 -21.18 3.17
C LYS A 63 14.83 -20.24 2.47
N ALA A 64 15.30 -19.47 1.47
CA ALA A 64 14.46 -18.57 0.70
C ALA A 64 13.44 -19.33 -0.17
N ASP A 65 13.85 -20.44 -0.78
CA ASP A 65 12.99 -21.25 -1.65
C ASP A 65 11.96 -22.06 -0.84
N LEU A 66 12.35 -22.56 0.33
CA LEU A 66 11.40 -23.14 1.30
C LEU A 66 10.32 -22.14 1.74
N LYS A 67 10.69 -20.88 1.95
CA LYS A 67 9.72 -19.81 2.30
C LYS A 67 8.76 -19.50 1.17
N VAL A 68 9.22 -19.52 -0.08
CA VAL A 68 8.38 -19.34 -1.26
C VAL A 68 7.39 -20.51 -1.37
N ALA A 69 7.86 -21.75 -1.29
CA ALA A 69 7.00 -22.94 -1.32
C ALA A 69 5.93 -22.91 -0.22
N ALA A 70 6.30 -22.53 1.00
CA ALA A 70 5.36 -22.37 2.11
C ALA A 70 4.32 -21.24 1.89
N THR A 71 4.64 -20.26 1.06
CA THR A 71 3.72 -19.18 0.67
C THR A 71 2.75 -19.65 -0.40
N PHE A 72 3.23 -20.39 -1.40
CA PHE A 72 2.38 -21.08 -2.39
C PHE A 72 1.35 -21.98 -1.72
N GLU A 73 1.80 -22.81 -0.78
CA GLU A 73 0.93 -23.71 -0.02
C GLU A 73 -0.15 -22.94 0.74
N ARG A 74 0.22 -21.84 1.40
CA ARG A 74 -0.74 -21.00 2.14
C ARG A 74 -1.80 -20.37 1.24
N VAL A 75 -1.39 -19.85 0.08
CA VAL A 75 -2.31 -19.25 -0.89
C VAL A 75 -3.25 -20.31 -1.46
N PHE A 76 -2.74 -21.47 -1.87
CA PHE A 76 -3.58 -22.54 -2.42
C PHE A 76 -4.52 -23.19 -1.39
N GLN A 77 -4.14 -23.23 -0.11
CA GLN A 77 -5.07 -23.63 0.95
C GLN A 77 -6.11 -22.54 1.27
N GLY A 78 -5.97 -21.33 0.73
CA GLY A 78 -6.88 -20.20 0.95
C GLY A 78 -6.71 -19.53 2.32
N HIS A 79 -5.47 -19.40 2.80
CA HIS A 79 -5.19 -18.59 3.99
C HIS A 79 -5.25 -17.09 3.68
N PHE A 80 -5.69 -16.29 4.65
CA PHE A 80 -5.77 -14.82 4.55
C PHE A 80 -4.66 -14.09 5.32
N VAL A 81 -3.84 -14.84 6.06
CA VAL A 81 -2.76 -14.30 6.92
C VAL A 81 -1.42 -14.51 6.22
N ASP A 82 -0.57 -13.48 6.24
CA ASP A 82 0.78 -13.49 5.66
C ASP A 82 0.83 -13.94 4.19
N ILE A 83 -0.20 -13.59 3.41
CA ILE A 83 -0.20 -13.73 1.95
C ILE A 83 0.47 -12.52 1.28
N PRO A 84 1.16 -12.70 0.14
CA PRO A 84 1.78 -11.59 -0.57
C PRO A 84 0.74 -10.65 -1.18
N SER A 85 1.14 -9.42 -1.50
CA SER A 85 0.30 -8.54 -2.31
C SER A 85 0.31 -9.01 -3.78
N PRO A 86 -0.79 -8.79 -4.52
CA PRO A 86 -0.79 -9.00 -5.97
C PRO A 86 0.29 -8.15 -6.63
N LEU A 87 0.83 -8.64 -7.74
CA LEU A 87 1.82 -7.89 -8.52
C LEU A 87 1.17 -6.61 -9.06
N SER A 88 1.65 -5.46 -8.60
CA SER A 88 1.29 -4.18 -9.20
C SER A 88 1.99 -4.01 -10.55
N LYS A 89 1.27 -3.46 -11.52
CA LYS A 89 1.83 -3.06 -12.82
C LYS A 89 2.33 -1.61 -12.84
N LEU A 90 2.44 -0.99 -11.67
CA LEU A 90 2.72 0.42 -11.52
C LEU A 90 3.92 0.62 -10.59
N VAL A 91 4.88 1.41 -11.05
CA VAL A 91 5.92 2.02 -10.22
C VAL A 91 5.51 3.48 -9.99
N ARG A 92 5.10 3.82 -8.78
CA ARG A 92 4.62 5.16 -8.39
C ARG A 92 5.50 5.72 -7.27
N VAL A 93 6.25 6.77 -7.57
CA VAL A 93 7.26 7.33 -6.66
C VAL A 93 6.84 8.71 -6.19
N PHE A 94 6.70 8.90 -4.88
CA PHE A 94 6.52 10.24 -4.30
C PHE A 94 7.86 10.95 -4.13
N THR A 95 7.97 12.16 -4.68
CA THR A 95 9.16 13.00 -4.56
C THR A 95 8.92 14.11 -3.54
N SER A 96 9.54 14.01 -2.38
CA SER A 96 9.50 15.00 -1.30
C SER A 96 10.71 15.93 -1.39
N SER A 97 10.48 17.24 -1.42
CA SER A 97 11.57 18.23 -1.35
C SER A 97 11.08 19.62 -0.99
N THR A 98 12.00 20.51 -0.63
CA THR A 98 11.73 21.94 -0.60
C THR A 98 11.85 22.53 -1.99
N PHE A 99 10.77 23.13 -2.49
CA PHE A 99 10.62 23.59 -3.88
C PHE A 99 11.78 24.48 -4.33
N THR A 100 11.93 25.65 -3.70
CA THR A 100 12.95 26.66 -4.07
C THR A 100 14.40 26.23 -3.85
N ASP A 101 14.63 25.10 -3.19
CA ASP A 101 15.97 24.59 -2.93
C ASP A 101 16.39 23.54 -3.96
N THR A 102 15.44 22.88 -4.63
CA THR A 102 15.73 21.71 -5.47
C THR A 102 15.24 21.87 -6.90
N THR A 103 14.98 23.12 -7.31
CA THR A 103 14.44 23.46 -8.63
C THR A 103 15.30 22.91 -9.76
N VAL A 104 16.63 23.08 -9.66
CA VAL A 104 17.56 22.67 -10.72
C VAL A 104 17.57 21.15 -10.89
N GLU A 105 17.70 20.41 -9.79
CA GLU A 105 17.69 18.95 -9.78
C GLU A 105 16.37 18.39 -10.30
N ARG A 106 15.24 18.96 -9.84
CA ARG A 106 13.91 18.51 -10.26
C ARG A 106 13.66 18.77 -11.74
N ASN A 107 14.08 19.92 -12.26
CA ASN A 107 13.97 20.22 -13.68
C ASN A 107 14.79 19.22 -14.51
N ALA A 108 16.03 18.93 -14.11
CA ALA A 108 16.85 17.92 -14.76
C ALA A 108 16.22 16.51 -14.72
N LEU A 109 15.60 16.11 -13.60
CA LEU A 109 14.87 14.84 -13.54
C LEU A 109 13.67 14.79 -14.50
N MET A 110 12.93 15.90 -14.61
CA MET A 110 11.76 15.98 -15.48
C MET A 110 12.11 15.93 -16.95
N GLU A 111 13.18 16.64 -17.34
CA GLU A 111 13.64 16.73 -18.72
C GLU A 111 14.31 15.43 -19.18
N ASP A 112 15.23 14.88 -18.37
CA ASP A 112 16.11 13.81 -18.82
C ASP A 112 15.76 12.43 -18.25
N VAL A 113 15.40 12.35 -16.95
CA VAL A 113 15.40 11.07 -16.22
C VAL A 113 14.03 10.39 -16.21
N TYR A 114 12.95 11.12 -15.93
CA TYR A 114 11.61 10.55 -15.87
C TYR A 114 11.12 9.97 -17.21
N PRO A 115 11.39 10.58 -18.38
CA PRO A 115 11.09 9.95 -19.67
C PRO A 115 11.83 8.62 -19.85
N ALA A 116 13.12 8.58 -19.55
CA ALA A 116 13.95 7.38 -19.65
C ALA A 116 13.48 6.26 -18.68
N LEU A 117 13.04 6.61 -17.47
CA LEU A 117 12.49 5.66 -16.51
C LEU A 117 11.14 5.07 -16.97
N LYS A 118 10.30 5.88 -17.62
CA LYS A 118 9.04 5.40 -18.23
C LYS A 118 9.32 4.41 -19.34
N GLU A 119 10.25 4.74 -20.23
CA GLU A 119 10.67 3.84 -21.32
C GLU A 119 11.23 2.53 -20.76
N PHE A 120 12.18 2.60 -19.83
CA PHE A 120 12.76 1.44 -19.17
C PHE A 120 11.69 0.53 -18.52
N CYS A 121 10.78 1.09 -17.72
CA CYS A 121 9.76 0.32 -17.02
C CYS A 121 8.79 -0.36 -18.00
N ARG A 122 8.40 0.36 -19.06
CA ARG A 122 7.47 -0.13 -20.07
C ARG A 122 8.09 -1.21 -20.94
N GLU A 123 9.30 -0.99 -21.44
CA GLU A 123 9.94 -1.89 -22.41
C GLU A 123 10.54 -3.13 -21.75
N THR A 124 11.13 -2.99 -20.56
CA THR A 124 11.80 -4.09 -19.89
C THR A 124 10.82 -4.99 -19.14
N HIS A 125 9.81 -4.39 -18.49
CA HIS A 125 8.95 -5.09 -17.53
C HIS A 125 7.45 -4.96 -17.80
N GLY A 126 7.03 -4.17 -18.81
CA GLY A 126 5.61 -3.91 -19.08
C GLY A 126 4.91 -3.14 -17.94
N LEU A 127 5.67 -2.33 -17.20
CA LEU A 127 5.19 -1.54 -16.06
C LEU A 127 4.97 -0.08 -16.47
N ASP A 128 4.00 0.56 -15.83
CA ASP A 128 3.81 2.00 -15.91
C ASP A 128 4.68 2.71 -14.85
N PHE A 129 5.27 3.85 -15.19
CA PHE A 129 6.05 4.67 -14.26
C PHE A 129 5.41 6.04 -14.05
N GLN A 130 5.12 6.36 -12.80
CA GLN A 130 4.47 7.60 -12.39
C GLN A 130 5.26 8.27 -11.27
N VAL A 131 5.52 9.56 -11.43
CA VAL A 131 6.10 10.39 -10.37
C VAL A 131 4.99 11.23 -9.78
N VAL A 132 4.97 11.29 -8.46
CA VAL A 132 4.06 12.09 -7.68
C VAL A 132 4.83 13.23 -7.04
N ASP A 133 4.51 14.44 -7.48
CA ASP A 133 5.19 15.62 -7.03
C ASP A 133 4.18 16.75 -6.78
N MET A 134 3.71 16.83 -5.54
CA MET A 134 2.65 17.78 -5.16
C MET A 134 3.09 19.24 -5.23
N ARG A 135 4.41 19.50 -5.25
CA ARG A 135 4.96 20.86 -5.29
C ARG A 135 5.16 21.37 -6.70
N TRP A 136 5.06 20.49 -7.68
CA TRP A 136 5.09 20.89 -9.08
C TRP A 136 3.75 21.52 -9.46
N GLY A 137 3.67 22.85 -9.44
CA GLY A 137 2.47 23.63 -9.74
C GLY A 137 2.01 24.58 -8.63
N VAL A 138 2.76 24.66 -7.52
CA VAL A 138 2.67 25.82 -6.61
C VAL A 138 3.28 27.01 -7.34
N ARG A 139 2.42 27.78 -8.01
CA ARG A 139 2.77 28.95 -8.83
C ARG A 139 3.08 30.14 -7.93
N ASP A 140 4.28 30.19 -7.39
CA ASP A 140 4.83 31.47 -6.92
C ASP A 140 5.64 32.05 -8.07
N GLU A 141 5.17 33.20 -8.56
CA GLU A 141 5.70 34.04 -9.64
C GLU A 141 5.01 33.88 -11.00
N ALA A 142 4.66 35.04 -11.58
CA ALA A 142 3.77 35.20 -12.72
C ALA A 142 4.40 34.79 -14.06
N THR A 143 3.56 34.30 -14.99
CA THR A 143 3.80 34.08 -16.44
C THR A 143 4.91 33.05 -16.75
N ASP A 144 4.83 32.14 -17.71
CA ASP A 144 4.11 32.08 -18.97
C ASP A 144 4.17 30.60 -19.40
N ASP A 145 3.06 29.89 -19.50
CA ASP A 145 2.98 28.73 -20.38
C ASP A 145 1.51 28.40 -20.69
N HIS A 146 1.02 29.01 -21.77
CA HIS A 146 -0.33 28.81 -22.29
C HIS A 146 -0.45 27.61 -23.24
N MET A 147 0.57 26.75 -23.31
CA MET A 147 0.60 25.65 -24.29
C MET A 147 0.19 24.28 -23.70
N THR A 148 0.28 24.06 -22.40
CA THR A 148 0.00 22.74 -21.79
C THR A 148 -1.50 22.46 -21.63
N THR A 149 -2.30 23.50 -21.38
CA THR A 149 -3.77 23.36 -21.19
C THR A 149 -4.48 22.89 -22.46
N LYS A 150 -4.09 23.41 -23.64
CA LYS A 150 -4.70 23.01 -24.91
C LYS A 150 -4.36 21.57 -25.28
N LEU A 151 -3.13 21.13 -25.04
CA LEU A 151 -2.69 19.76 -25.33
C LEU A 151 -3.41 18.75 -24.43
N CYS A 152 -3.53 19.02 -23.13
CA CYS A 152 -4.27 18.14 -22.21
C CYS A 152 -5.78 18.13 -22.50
N ILE A 153 -6.40 19.27 -22.83
CA ILE A 153 -7.83 19.32 -23.20
C ILE A 153 -8.08 18.63 -24.55
N ASN A 154 -7.20 18.79 -25.54
CA ASN A 154 -7.31 18.05 -26.80
C ASN A 154 -7.13 16.55 -26.60
N GLU A 155 -6.21 16.15 -25.72
CA GLU A 155 -5.99 14.73 -25.44
C GLU A 155 -7.13 14.12 -24.63
N ILE A 156 -7.73 14.87 -23.69
CA ILE A 156 -8.98 14.50 -23.03
C ILE A 156 -10.11 14.38 -24.05
N GLY A 157 -10.23 15.33 -24.98
CA GLY A 157 -11.19 15.28 -26.08
C GLY A 157 -10.97 14.06 -27.00
N ASN A 158 -9.72 13.72 -27.29
CA ASN A 158 -9.36 12.53 -28.06
C ASN A 158 -9.68 11.24 -27.29
N CYS A 159 -9.36 11.16 -25.99
CA CYS A 159 -9.70 10.02 -25.14
C CYS A 159 -11.21 9.83 -25.00
N GLN A 160 -11.98 10.92 -24.85
CA GLN A 160 -13.45 10.88 -24.81
C GLN A 160 -14.07 10.47 -26.14
N ARG A 161 -13.43 10.82 -27.26
CA ARG A 161 -13.91 10.48 -28.61
C ARG A 161 -13.55 9.07 -29.04
N LEU A 162 -12.48 8.49 -28.49
CA LEU A 162 -11.90 7.21 -28.94
C LEU A 162 -12.09 6.05 -27.95
N SER A 163 -12.42 6.30 -26.68
CA SER A 163 -12.52 5.25 -25.66
C SER A 163 -13.96 4.76 -25.42
N LEU A 164 -14.18 3.44 -25.51
CA LEU A 164 -15.45 2.75 -25.24
C LEU A 164 -15.57 2.24 -23.77
N GLY A 165 -14.86 2.87 -22.82
CA GLY A 165 -14.91 2.61 -21.36
C GLY A 165 -13.63 1.96 -20.75
N PRO A 166 -13.48 1.83 -19.39
CA PRO A 166 -14.24 2.42 -18.28
C PRO A 166 -13.60 3.71 -17.72
N ASN A 167 -14.34 4.41 -16.86
CA ASN A 167 -14.05 5.75 -16.30
C ASN A 167 -12.63 5.92 -15.72
N PHE A 168 -11.87 6.87 -16.26
CA PHE A 168 -10.62 7.36 -15.68
C PHE A 168 -10.89 8.58 -14.80
N VAL A 169 -10.44 8.54 -13.54
CA VAL A 169 -10.19 9.76 -12.77
C VAL A 169 -8.79 10.23 -13.16
N VAL A 170 -8.73 11.25 -14.02
CA VAL A 170 -7.46 11.92 -14.34
C VAL A 170 -7.10 12.80 -13.15
N VAL A 171 -6.29 12.27 -12.23
CA VAL A 171 -5.57 13.10 -11.25
C VAL A 171 -4.25 13.49 -11.91
N ASP A 172 -4.28 14.58 -12.67
CA ASP A 172 -3.06 15.15 -13.25
C ASP A 172 -2.31 15.92 -12.16
N MET A 173 -1.30 15.28 -11.56
CA MET A 173 -0.43 15.89 -10.54
C MET A 173 0.64 16.82 -11.13
N ARG A 174 0.61 17.08 -12.45
CA ARG A 174 1.45 18.10 -13.11
C ARG A 174 1.00 19.54 -12.79
N TRP A 175 -0.08 19.69 -12.01
CA TRP A 175 -0.72 20.97 -11.70
C TRP A 175 -0.51 21.45 -10.26
N GLY A 176 0.13 20.63 -9.43
CA GLY A 176 0.46 20.98 -8.06
C GLY A 176 -0.76 21.15 -7.19
N VAL A 177 -0.54 21.66 -5.98
CA VAL A 177 -1.61 22.03 -5.06
C VAL A 177 -2.35 23.23 -5.65
N ARG A 178 -3.63 23.05 -6.00
CA ARG A 178 -4.45 24.17 -6.48
C ARG A 178 -4.71 25.18 -5.37
N ASP A 179 -5.02 26.42 -5.75
CA ASP A 179 -5.39 27.49 -4.82
C ASP A 179 -6.53 27.06 -3.87
N GLU A 180 -7.45 26.21 -4.32
CA GLU A 180 -8.54 25.68 -3.49
C GLU A 180 -8.03 24.75 -2.36
N ALA A 181 -6.96 23.99 -2.59
CA ALA A 181 -6.37 23.15 -1.54
C ALA A 181 -5.52 23.96 -0.54
N THR A 182 -5.01 25.12 -0.96
CA THR A 182 -4.40 26.12 -0.06
C THR A 182 -5.47 26.81 0.75
N ASP A 183 -6.61 27.17 0.12
CA ASP A 183 -7.77 27.76 0.78
C ASP A 183 -8.28 26.87 1.92
N ASP A 184 -8.45 25.58 1.67
CA ASP A 184 -8.96 24.60 2.65
C ASP A 184 -7.87 24.00 3.57
N HIS A 185 -6.63 24.49 3.51
CA HIS A 185 -5.49 23.99 4.31
C HIS A 185 -5.19 22.48 4.16
N MET A 186 -5.58 21.88 3.03
CA MET A 186 -5.54 20.42 2.82
C MET A 186 -4.20 19.89 2.33
N THR A 187 -3.26 20.76 1.96
CA THR A 187 -2.00 20.40 1.29
C THR A 187 -1.24 19.26 1.97
N THR A 188 -1.04 19.35 3.29
CA THR A 188 -0.31 18.34 4.06
C THR A 188 -1.04 16.99 4.07
N LYS A 189 -2.37 17.00 4.22
CA LYS A 189 -3.21 15.80 4.24
C LYS A 189 -3.19 15.09 2.88
N LEU A 190 -3.20 15.87 1.79
CA LEU A 190 -3.05 15.35 0.43
C LEU A 190 -1.68 14.68 0.24
N CYS A 191 -0.58 15.32 0.66
CA CYS A 191 0.76 14.72 0.60
C CYS A 191 0.82 13.38 1.35
N ILE A 192 0.32 13.32 2.58
CA ILE A 192 0.36 12.11 3.41
C ILE A 192 -0.48 10.98 2.80
N ASN A 193 -1.69 11.30 2.31
CA ASN A 193 -2.54 10.32 1.63
C ASN A 193 -1.87 9.76 0.39
N GLU A 194 -1.16 10.62 -0.35
CA GLU A 194 -0.53 10.24 -1.60
C GLU A 194 0.76 9.44 -1.40
N ILE A 195 1.51 9.70 -0.32
CA ILE A 195 2.57 8.81 0.15
C ILE A 195 1.99 7.42 0.46
N GLY A 196 0.85 7.37 1.16
CA GLY A 196 0.14 6.11 1.44
C GLY A 196 -0.27 5.36 0.16
N ASN A 197 -0.72 6.08 -0.86
CA ASN A 197 -1.01 5.49 -2.17
C ASN A 197 0.25 4.95 -2.86
N CYS A 198 1.36 5.69 -2.86
CA CYS A 198 2.62 5.22 -3.43
C CYS A 198 3.11 3.95 -2.71
N GLN A 199 3.06 3.93 -1.38
CA GLN A 199 3.44 2.77 -0.57
C GLN A 199 2.56 1.54 -0.83
N ARG A 200 1.27 1.74 -1.13
CA ARG A 200 0.31 0.66 -1.39
C ARG A 200 0.36 0.14 -2.82
N LEU A 201 0.56 1.02 -3.80
CA LEU A 201 0.40 0.71 -5.22
C LEU A 201 1.72 0.49 -5.95
N SER A 202 2.82 1.06 -5.47
CA SER A 202 4.08 0.99 -6.21
C SER A 202 4.76 -0.36 -6.09
N LEU A 203 5.28 -0.85 -7.21
CA LEU A 203 6.23 -1.94 -7.26
C LEU A 203 7.66 -1.40 -7.10
N GLY A 204 8.34 -1.80 -6.03
CA GLY A 204 9.72 -1.35 -5.76
C GLY A 204 9.75 0.06 -5.18
N PRO A 205 10.46 1.04 -5.77
CA PRO A 205 10.61 2.36 -5.18
C PRO A 205 9.26 3.07 -5.04
N ASN A 206 9.03 3.74 -3.90
CA ASN A 206 7.78 4.45 -3.63
C ASN A 206 7.95 5.85 -3.02
N PHE A 207 9.15 6.18 -2.52
CA PHE A 207 9.40 7.46 -1.88
C PHE A 207 10.85 7.90 -2.09
N VAL A 208 11.05 9.13 -2.54
CA VAL A 208 12.37 9.76 -2.65
C VAL A 208 12.30 11.12 -1.96
N VAL A 209 13.31 11.45 -1.16
CA VAL A 209 13.42 12.76 -0.51
C VAL A 209 14.72 13.48 -0.86
N PHE A 210 14.61 14.78 -1.15
CA PHE A 210 15.72 15.72 -1.24
C PHE A 210 15.81 16.55 0.05
N LEU A 211 16.84 16.30 0.87
CA LEU A 211 17.12 17.04 2.12
C LEU A 211 18.36 17.91 1.94
N CYS A 212 18.16 19.14 1.46
CA CYS A 212 19.25 20.03 1.04
C CYS A 212 19.53 21.14 2.09
N GLN A 213 19.32 22.41 1.75
CA GLN A 213 19.62 23.59 2.58
C GLN A 213 18.41 24.13 3.33
N LYS A 214 17.18 23.87 2.88
CA LYS A 214 15.97 24.42 3.49
C LYS A 214 15.19 23.34 4.24
N TYR A 215 14.76 23.67 5.45
CA TYR A 215 13.89 22.80 6.24
C TYR A 215 12.44 22.74 5.71
N GLY A 216 12.01 23.82 5.06
CA GLY A 216 10.71 23.92 4.38
C GLY A 216 9.65 24.68 5.18
N TYR A 217 8.49 24.88 4.54
CA TYR A 217 7.32 25.54 5.11
C TYR A 217 6.75 24.76 6.30
N ARG A 218 6.40 25.48 7.36
CA ARG A 218 5.95 24.96 8.66
C ARG A 218 4.53 25.47 8.95
N PRO A 219 3.49 24.87 8.35
CA PRO A 219 2.11 25.37 8.44
C PRO A 219 1.56 25.30 9.86
N ILE A 220 0.64 26.21 10.19
CA ILE A 220 -0.24 26.04 11.34
C ILE A 220 -1.14 24.80 11.19
N PRO A 221 -1.53 24.12 12.28
CA PRO A 221 -2.40 22.95 12.19
C PRO A 221 -3.80 23.31 11.70
N SER A 222 -4.34 22.55 10.74
CA SER A 222 -5.72 22.74 10.27
C SER A 222 -6.77 22.26 11.28
N GLU A 223 -6.37 21.38 12.20
CA GLU A 223 -7.23 20.76 13.21
C GLU A 223 -6.45 20.75 14.55
N ILE A 224 -7.07 21.24 15.63
CA ILE A 224 -6.49 21.24 16.99
C ILE A 224 -7.57 20.77 17.97
N LEU A 225 -7.23 19.92 18.93
CA LEU A 225 -8.18 19.52 19.99
C LEU A 225 -8.70 20.74 20.76
N CYS A 226 -10.00 20.78 21.08
CA CYS A 226 -10.58 21.89 21.86
C CYS A 226 -9.81 22.15 23.16
N THR A 227 -9.54 21.08 23.90
CA THR A 227 -8.76 21.14 25.15
C THR A 227 -7.35 21.68 24.94
N GLU A 228 -6.74 21.41 23.78
CA GLU A 228 -5.39 21.86 23.46
C GLU A 228 -5.37 23.33 23.07
N LEU A 229 -6.26 23.78 22.17
CA LEU A 229 -6.30 25.19 21.76
C LEU A 229 -6.67 26.11 22.93
N ASP A 230 -7.60 25.70 23.80
CA ASP A 230 -7.94 26.47 25.01
C ASP A 230 -6.75 26.63 25.95
N MET A 231 -5.97 25.56 26.11
CA MET A 231 -4.75 25.58 26.91
C MET A 231 -3.69 26.51 26.31
N LEU A 232 -3.48 26.48 24.99
CA LEU A 232 -2.57 27.39 24.30
C LEU A 232 -3.01 28.85 24.45
N LYS A 233 -4.30 29.14 24.26
CA LYS A 233 -4.88 30.48 24.44
C LYS A 233 -4.73 30.98 25.88
N ARG A 234 -4.87 30.11 26.89
CA ARG A 234 -4.60 30.47 28.30
C ARG A 234 -3.14 30.85 28.52
N ALA A 235 -2.21 30.04 28.00
CA ALA A 235 -0.77 30.34 28.10
C ALA A 235 -0.40 31.68 27.46
N LEU A 236 -1.03 32.04 26.33
CA LEU A 236 -0.85 33.35 25.69
C LEU A 236 -1.40 34.50 26.53
N ARG A 237 -2.62 34.36 27.06
CA ARG A 237 -3.22 35.40 27.92
C ARG A 237 -2.43 35.64 29.20
N ASP A 238 -1.86 34.60 29.80
CA ASP A 238 -0.96 34.74 30.96
C ASP A 238 0.25 35.64 30.62
N GLU A 239 0.76 35.54 29.40
CA GLU A 239 1.85 36.37 28.86
C GLU A 239 1.37 37.68 28.22
N HIS A 240 0.10 38.05 28.40
CA HIS A 240 -0.53 39.28 27.90
C HIS A 240 -0.52 39.40 26.37
N GLU A 241 -0.52 38.26 25.66
CA GLU A 241 -0.62 38.18 24.21
C GLU A 241 -2.09 38.18 23.73
N ASP A 242 -2.33 38.74 22.54
CA ASP A 242 -3.66 38.74 21.92
C ASP A 242 -3.99 37.39 21.28
N THR A 243 -5.19 36.87 21.56
CA THR A 243 -5.71 35.62 20.98
C THR A 243 -6.82 35.84 19.96
N SER A 244 -7.23 37.08 19.71
CA SER A 244 -8.38 37.43 18.88
C SER A 244 -8.29 36.82 17.47
N LEU A 245 -7.09 36.76 16.91
CA LEU A 245 -6.86 36.20 15.59
C LEU A 245 -7.10 34.67 15.56
N LEU A 246 -6.72 33.96 16.61
CA LEU A 246 -7.02 32.52 16.75
C LEU A 246 -8.53 32.29 16.95
N ASP A 247 -9.20 33.16 17.71
CA ASP A 247 -10.66 33.13 17.88
C ASP A 247 -11.40 33.43 16.57
N THR A 248 -10.81 34.25 15.70
CA THR A 248 -11.39 34.60 14.40
C THR A 248 -11.27 33.47 13.39
N TRP A 249 -10.13 32.78 13.35
CA TRP A 249 -9.81 31.82 12.29
C TRP A 249 -10.15 30.36 12.62
N TYR A 250 -10.18 29.97 13.90
CA TYR A 250 -10.53 28.60 14.31
C TYR A 250 -11.98 28.51 14.82
N ILE A 251 -12.79 27.62 14.22
CA ILE A 251 -14.17 27.35 14.65
C ILE A 251 -14.27 25.96 15.29
N GLU A 252 -15.05 25.87 16.36
CA GLU A 252 -15.34 24.60 17.03
C GLU A 252 -16.25 23.70 16.16
N ASP A 253 -15.77 22.49 15.88
CA ASP A 253 -16.58 21.37 15.38
C ASP A 253 -16.95 20.43 16.54
N ALA A 254 -18.14 20.67 17.09
CA ALA A 254 -18.73 19.86 18.14
C ALA A 254 -19.21 18.48 17.66
N ASN A 255 -19.21 18.20 16.35
CA ASN A 255 -19.57 16.88 15.82
C ASN A 255 -18.39 15.89 15.84
N ALA A 256 -17.16 16.38 15.94
CA ALA A 256 -15.98 15.56 16.12
C ALA A 256 -15.95 14.96 17.55
N VAL A 257 -15.55 13.70 17.67
CA VAL A 257 -15.40 13.01 18.97
C VAL A 257 -13.98 12.44 19.07
N PRO A 258 -13.08 13.04 19.88
CA PRO A 258 -13.26 14.25 20.70
C PRO A 258 -13.42 15.54 19.87
N ALA A 259 -13.99 16.59 20.47
CA ALA A 259 -14.25 17.87 19.81
C ALA A 259 -12.95 18.57 19.34
N LEU A 260 -13.03 19.23 18.18
CA LEU A 260 -11.92 19.87 17.49
C LEU A 260 -12.22 21.33 17.17
N PHE A 261 -11.18 22.16 17.12
CA PHE A 261 -11.18 23.42 16.40
C PHE A 261 -10.61 23.23 15.00
N ILE A 262 -11.33 23.71 14.00
CA ILE A 262 -10.97 23.62 12.59
C ILE A 262 -10.59 25.00 12.08
N LEU A 263 -9.44 25.10 11.41
CA LEU A 263 -9.02 26.30 10.70
C LEU A 263 -9.93 26.51 9.50
N GLN A 264 -10.60 27.65 9.44
CA GLN A 264 -11.55 27.97 8.38
C GLN A 264 -10.85 28.16 7.02
N PRO A 265 -11.56 27.95 5.90
CA PRO A 265 -11.06 28.32 4.59
C PRO A 265 -10.67 29.80 4.53
N ILE A 266 -9.56 30.13 3.86
CA ILE A 266 -9.07 31.52 3.75
C ILE A 266 -10.15 32.44 3.18
N SER A 267 -10.86 31.97 2.16
CA SER A 267 -11.93 32.67 1.43
C SER A 267 -13.21 32.89 2.24
N SER A 268 -13.36 32.22 3.40
CA SER A 268 -14.49 32.46 4.32
C SER A 268 -14.45 33.86 4.94
N ILE A 269 -13.26 34.41 5.12
CA ILE A 269 -13.02 35.76 5.67
C ILE A 269 -12.46 36.68 4.56
N LEU A 270 -11.49 36.19 3.79
CA LEU A 270 -10.81 36.93 2.72
C LEU A 270 -11.39 36.55 1.36
N VAL A 271 -12.59 37.07 1.07
CA VAL A 271 -13.46 36.64 -0.05
C VAL A 271 -12.83 36.73 -1.45
N ASN A 272 -11.78 37.55 -1.65
CA ASN A 272 -11.10 37.68 -2.93
C ASN A 272 -9.85 36.81 -3.05
N PHE A 273 -9.49 36.00 -2.04
CA PHE A 273 -8.30 35.15 -2.06
C PHE A 273 -8.22 34.25 -3.31
N ASN A 274 -9.37 33.70 -3.73
CA ASN A 274 -9.49 32.88 -4.95
C ASN A 274 -10.02 33.65 -6.18
N ASN A 275 -10.18 34.98 -6.09
CA ASN A 275 -10.79 35.78 -7.15
C ASN A 275 -9.80 36.14 -8.28
N LYS A 276 -9.59 35.19 -9.18
CA LYS A 276 -8.72 35.35 -10.36
C LYS A 276 -9.20 36.42 -11.36
N ARG A 277 -10.45 36.88 -11.25
CA ARG A 277 -11.01 37.92 -12.14
C ARG A 277 -10.49 39.31 -11.78
N ILE A 278 -10.10 39.54 -10.52
CA ILE A 278 -9.63 40.84 -10.03
C ILE A 278 -8.27 40.65 -9.34
N PRO A 279 -7.16 40.57 -10.11
CA PRO A 279 -5.84 40.26 -9.57
C PRO A 279 -5.36 41.21 -8.46
N LYS A 280 -5.80 42.47 -8.47
CA LYS A 280 -5.43 43.45 -7.44
C LYS A 280 -6.02 43.10 -6.07
N LEU A 281 -7.31 42.76 -6.02
CA LEU A 281 -7.97 42.35 -4.77
C LEU A 281 -7.46 41.00 -4.30
N GLN A 282 -7.22 40.08 -5.23
CA GLN A 282 -6.61 38.79 -4.91
C GLN A 282 -5.26 38.94 -4.22
N LYS A 283 -4.36 39.79 -4.76
CA LYS A 283 -3.06 40.05 -4.14
C LYS A 283 -3.16 40.69 -2.76
N GLN A 284 -4.14 41.57 -2.57
CA GLN A 284 -4.38 42.22 -1.28
C GLN A 284 -4.82 41.21 -0.22
N ASP A 285 -5.81 40.37 -0.54
CA ASP A 285 -6.31 39.33 0.36
C ASP A 285 -5.24 38.26 0.61
N ALA A 286 -4.44 37.89 -0.40
CA ALA A 286 -3.31 36.98 -0.21
C ALA A 286 -2.25 37.55 0.75
N ALA A 287 -1.92 38.85 0.63
CA ALA A 287 -0.98 39.49 1.54
C ALA A 287 -1.54 39.53 2.99
N ALA A 288 -2.81 39.87 3.14
CA ALA A 288 -3.48 39.89 4.45
C ALA A 288 -3.51 38.49 5.10
N TRP A 289 -3.73 37.44 4.31
CA TRP A 289 -3.65 36.06 4.80
C TRP A 289 -2.25 35.72 5.32
N TRP A 290 -1.20 35.98 4.55
CA TRP A 290 0.17 35.63 4.96
C TRP A 290 0.63 36.39 6.21
N GLU A 291 0.17 37.63 6.39
CA GLU A 291 0.39 38.39 7.62
C GLU A 291 -0.35 37.76 8.82
N ALA A 292 -1.63 37.40 8.64
CA ALA A 292 -2.42 36.75 9.67
C ALA A 292 -1.86 35.36 10.05
N GLU A 293 -1.51 34.53 9.07
CA GLU A 293 -0.91 33.20 9.27
C GLU A 293 0.40 33.31 10.06
N ALA A 294 1.28 34.24 9.68
CA ALA A 294 2.55 34.44 10.39
C ALA A 294 2.34 34.85 11.85
N SER A 295 1.36 35.71 12.13
CA SER A 295 1.01 36.12 13.49
C SER A 295 0.45 34.96 14.33
N MET A 296 -0.50 34.19 13.76
CA MET A 296 -1.04 32.99 14.41
C MET A 296 0.05 31.94 14.64
N GLN A 297 0.93 31.72 13.66
CA GLN A 297 2.02 30.77 13.72
C GLN A 297 3.00 31.10 14.86
N ASN A 298 3.39 32.38 14.99
CA ASN A 298 4.25 32.83 16.09
C ASN A 298 3.57 32.63 17.45
N SER A 299 2.28 32.97 17.55
CA SER A 299 1.49 32.82 18.77
C SER A 299 1.39 31.34 19.18
N LEU A 300 1.03 30.45 18.25
CA LEU A 300 0.90 29.03 18.51
C LEU A 300 2.24 28.38 18.90
N ARG A 301 3.35 28.75 18.24
CA ARG A 301 4.68 28.24 18.60
C ARG A 301 5.12 28.70 20.00
N LYS A 302 4.91 29.99 20.31
CA LYS A 302 5.19 30.53 21.65
C LYS A 302 4.38 29.80 22.71
N ALA A 303 3.07 29.66 22.49
CA ALA A 303 2.17 28.96 23.39
C ALA A 303 2.57 27.48 23.59
N ALA A 304 2.86 26.78 22.50
CA ALA A 304 3.26 25.37 22.55
C ALA A 304 4.56 25.19 23.33
N LYS A 305 5.52 26.10 23.17
CA LYS A 305 6.78 26.10 23.92
C LYS A 305 6.55 26.34 25.42
N ILE A 306 5.73 27.33 25.78
CA ILE A 306 5.36 27.60 27.17
C ILE A 306 4.68 26.39 27.80
N CYS A 307 3.70 25.79 27.10
CA CYS A 307 2.98 24.62 27.59
C CYS A 307 3.88 23.40 27.75
N TYR A 308 4.87 23.22 26.87
CA TYR A 308 5.89 22.18 27.02
C TYR A 308 6.79 22.42 28.23
N ASP A 309 7.29 23.64 28.40
CA ASP A 309 8.17 24.00 29.52
C ASP A 309 7.45 23.90 30.88
N ARG A 310 6.13 24.10 30.90
CA ARG A 310 5.26 23.90 32.07
C ARG A 310 4.80 22.44 32.25
N GLY A 311 5.19 21.53 31.36
CA GLY A 311 4.87 20.09 31.45
C GLY A 311 3.45 19.70 31.01
N TYR A 312 2.71 20.60 30.35
CA TYR A 312 1.36 20.32 29.85
C TYR A 312 1.34 19.63 28.49
N LEU A 313 2.39 19.83 27.67
CA LEU A 313 2.57 19.14 26.39
C LEU A 313 3.79 18.22 26.43
N THR A 314 3.69 17.08 25.75
CA THR A 314 4.85 16.27 25.42
C THR A 314 5.70 16.96 24.35
N HIS A 315 6.96 16.53 24.19
CA HIS A 315 7.83 17.03 23.13
C HIS A 315 7.23 16.80 21.74
N GLU A 316 6.58 15.66 21.49
CA GLU A 316 5.95 15.35 20.20
C GLU A 316 4.78 16.29 19.90
N GLN A 317 3.92 16.56 20.89
CA GLN A 317 2.81 17.51 20.73
C GLN A 317 3.30 18.93 20.47
N MET A 318 4.31 19.39 21.22
CA MET A 318 4.92 20.70 21.00
C MET A 318 5.57 20.79 19.61
N HIS A 319 6.38 19.79 19.23
CA HIS A 319 7.09 19.76 17.95
C HIS A 319 6.14 19.78 16.75
N ASN A 320 4.89 19.35 16.92
CA ASN A 320 3.87 19.41 15.88
C ASN A 320 3.62 20.86 15.37
N TYR A 321 3.90 21.90 16.17
CA TYR A 321 3.81 23.32 15.80
C TYR A 321 5.08 23.87 15.11
N PHE A 322 6.17 23.10 15.12
CA PHE A 322 7.47 23.45 14.54
C PHE A 322 7.81 22.61 13.31
N MET A 323 7.02 21.56 13.05
CA MET A 323 7.30 20.58 12.01
C MET A 323 7.01 21.12 10.60
N SER A 324 7.97 20.97 9.69
CA SER A 324 7.76 21.30 8.27
C SER A 324 6.94 20.24 7.54
N VAL A 325 6.34 20.63 6.41
CA VAL A 325 5.67 19.67 5.50
C VAL A 325 6.65 18.58 5.05
N THR A 326 7.90 18.95 4.75
CA THR A 326 8.94 17.98 4.35
C THR A 326 9.27 17.00 5.48
N GLU A 327 9.35 17.46 6.73
CA GLU A 327 9.50 16.53 7.86
C GLU A 327 8.29 15.60 7.99
N ARG A 328 7.06 16.12 7.85
CA ARG A 328 5.84 15.29 7.87
C ARG A 328 5.88 14.22 6.77
N GLU A 329 6.30 14.59 5.57
CA GLU A 329 6.49 13.68 4.44
C GLU A 329 7.54 12.61 4.77
N VAL A 330 8.70 12.97 5.34
CA VAL A 330 9.76 12.01 5.74
C VAL A 330 9.29 11.08 6.85
N ILE A 331 8.52 11.57 7.83
CA ILE A 331 7.95 10.73 8.89
C ILE A 331 7.09 9.62 8.29
N HIS A 332 6.22 9.95 7.33
CA HIS A 332 5.30 8.97 6.73
C HIS A 332 5.96 8.14 5.63
N GLY A 333 6.89 8.72 4.88
CA GLY A 333 7.60 8.09 3.78
C GLY A 333 8.71 7.13 4.21
N ILE A 334 9.50 7.49 5.24
CA ILE A 334 10.69 6.75 5.69
C ILE A 334 10.53 6.26 7.14
N LEU A 335 10.30 7.17 8.10
CA LEU A 335 10.48 6.82 9.52
C LEU A 335 9.42 5.84 10.05
N LYS A 336 8.18 5.94 9.57
CA LYS A 336 7.07 5.03 9.87
C LYS A 336 6.91 3.90 8.84
N ALA A 337 7.73 3.86 7.78
CA ALA A 337 7.65 2.82 6.77
C ALA A 337 8.17 1.48 7.32
N LYS A 338 7.57 0.36 6.89
CA LYS A 338 7.94 -0.99 7.36
C LYS A 338 9.32 -1.42 6.87
N ASN A 339 9.60 -1.25 5.57
CA ASN A 339 10.84 -1.67 4.91
C ASN A 339 11.43 -0.53 4.05
N PRO A 340 11.84 0.61 4.63
CA PRO A 340 12.29 1.77 3.87
C PRO A 340 13.48 1.46 2.95
N ASN A 341 14.38 0.55 3.34
CA ASN A 341 15.53 0.16 2.51
C ASN A 341 15.18 -0.55 1.19
N GLU A 342 13.97 -1.13 1.08
CA GLU A 342 13.51 -1.73 -0.19
C GLU A 342 12.88 -0.70 -1.13
N HIS A 343 12.47 0.47 -0.62
CA HIS A 343 11.51 1.35 -1.32
C HIS A 343 11.87 2.84 -1.32
N CYS A 344 12.82 3.27 -0.48
CA CYS A 344 13.11 4.68 -0.27
C CYS A 344 14.54 5.06 -0.65
N LEU A 345 14.70 6.28 -1.19
CA LEU A 345 15.99 6.92 -1.41
C LEU A 345 16.03 8.30 -0.76
N CYS A 346 17.21 8.72 -0.31
CA CYS A 346 17.46 10.04 0.23
C CYS A 346 18.66 10.67 -0.48
N TYR A 347 18.46 11.87 -0.99
CA TYR A 347 19.49 12.67 -1.63
C TYR A 347 19.71 13.92 -0.77
N VAL A 348 20.96 14.19 -0.47
CA VAL A 348 21.42 15.28 0.38
C VAL A 348 22.41 16.10 -0.41
N ARG A 349 22.09 17.38 -0.61
CA ARG A 349 23.04 18.38 -1.10
C ARG A 349 23.46 19.27 0.06
N HIS A 350 24.76 19.52 0.19
CA HIS A 350 25.33 20.49 1.11
C HIS A 350 25.92 21.67 0.33
N ILE A 351 25.56 22.90 0.69
CA ILE A 351 26.26 24.12 0.26
C ILE A 351 27.03 24.68 1.45
N ASN A 352 28.30 25.02 1.23
CA ASN A 352 29.17 25.58 2.27
C ASN A 352 28.72 27.00 2.70
N ASN A 353 29.00 27.37 3.96
CA ASN A 353 28.85 28.73 4.51
C ASN A 353 27.41 29.28 4.70
N ILE A 354 26.45 28.46 5.13
CA ILE A 354 25.12 28.95 5.52
C ILE A 354 25.02 29.07 7.05
N VAL A 355 24.57 30.24 7.51
CA VAL A 355 24.51 30.64 8.94
C VAL A 355 23.45 29.84 9.69
N CYS A 356 23.75 29.51 10.96
CA CYS A 356 22.94 28.68 11.83
C CYS A 356 21.66 29.40 12.31
N ALA A 357 20.49 28.88 11.93
CA ALA A 357 19.18 29.27 12.45
C ALA A 357 18.46 28.03 13.02
N GLU A 358 17.42 28.20 13.85
CA GLU A 358 16.60 27.12 14.45
C GLU A 358 16.14 26.08 13.41
N ALA A 359 15.63 26.55 12.26
CA ALA A 359 15.20 25.68 11.16
C ALA A 359 16.33 24.75 10.68
N GLN A 360 17.59 25.17 10.80
CA GLN A 360 18.73 24.37 10.40
C GLN A 360 19.12 23.32 11.42
N GLN A 361 18.85 23.54 12.70
CA GLN A 361 18.98 22.49 13.72
C GLN A 361 17.95 21.38 13.48
N LEU A 362 16.69 21.75 13.19
CA LEU A 362 15.63 20.79 12.84
C LEU A 362 15.97 19.99 11.58
N LEU A 363 16.46 20.66 10.53
CA LEU A 363 16.92 20.00 9.31
C LEU A 363 18.10 19.06 9.57
N SER A 364 19.10 19.49 10.33
CA SER A 364 20.25 18.65 10.69
C SER A 364 19.83 17.41 11.46
N SER A 365 18.95 17.54 12.46
CA SER A 365 18.44 16.37 13.18
C SER A 365 17.68 15.41 12.24
N LEU A 366 16.86 15.93 11.33
CA LEU A 366 16.15 15.09 10.36
C LEU A 366 17.11 14.38 9.39
N ARG A 367 18.05 15.12 8.79
CA ARG A 367 18.94 14.70 7.70
C ARG A 367 20.11 13.83 8.16
N ASP A 368 20.69 14.15 9.31
CA ASP A 368 21.96 13.57 9.75
C ASP A 368 21.78 12.56 10.89
N GLU A 369 20.64 12.58 11.59
CA GLU A 369 20.37 11.64 12.69
C GLU A 369 19.20 10.71 12.35
N ARG A 370 18.00 11.27 12.12
CA ARG A 370 16.76 10.47 12.05
C ARG A 370 16.64 9.65 10.78
N VAL A 371 16.96 10.21 9.61
CA VAL A 371 16.95 9.47 8.35
C VAL A 371 18.04 8.38 8.34
N PRO A 372 19.32 8.68 8.66
CA PRO A 372 20.36 7.64 8.71
C PRO A 372 20.12 6.55 9.77
N ALA A 373 19.38 6.84 10.84
CA ALA A 373 18.98 5.82 11.81
C ALA A 373 17.98 4.79 11.25
N LYS A 374 17.31 5.08 10.13
CA LYS A 374 16.27 4.22 9.53
C LYS A 374 16.56 3.76 8.12
N LEU A 375 17.38 4.50 7.37
CA LEU A 375 17.71 4.27 5.98
C LEU A 375 19.21 3.96 5.84
N ASP A 376 19.53 2.85 5.18
CA ASP A 376 20.89 2.37 4.98
C ASP A 376 21.70 3.38 4.16
N ALA A 377 23.01 3.46 4.42
CA ALA A 377 23.92 4.34 3.67
C ALA A 377 23.88 4.10 2.16
N ALA A 378 23.59 2.86 1.72
CA ALA A 378 23.43 2.51 0.31
C ALA A 378 22.20 3.16 -0.37
N ASN A 379 21.26 3.72 0.40
CA ASN A 379 20.09 4.45 -0.11
C ASN A 379 20.19 5.96 0.17
N ILE A 380 21.32 6.43 0.73
CA ILE A 380 21.60 7.84 1.00
C ILE A 380 22.70 8.32 0.05
N ARG A 381 22.46 9.41 -0.67
CA ARG A 381 23.41 10.03 -1.59
C ARG A 381 23.75 11.41 -1.08
N ARG A 382 25.04 11.67 -0.85
CA ARG A 382 25.51 12.97 -0.35
C ARG A 382 26.36 13.64 -1.41
N SER A 383 26.11 14.92 -1.65
CA SER A 383 26.89 15.76 -2.54
C SER A 383 27.16 17.09 -1.87
N THR A 384 28.37 17.61 -2.05
CA THR A 384 28.74 18.95 -1.58
C THR A 384 29.07 19.79 -2.79
N ILE A 385 28.51 20.99 -2.87
CA ILE A 385 28.75 21.95 -3.93
C ILE A 385 29.09 23.32 -3.34
N GLU A 386 29.66 24.19 -4.17
CA GLU A 386 29.89 25.59 -3.81
C GLU A 386 28.65 26.43 -4.14
N TRP A 387 28.49 27.56 -3.46
CA TRP A 387 27.43 28.49 -3.81
C TRP A 387 27.77 29.18 -5.14
N ALA A 388 26.89 29.05 -6.14
CA ALA A 388 27.04 29.75 -7.42
C ALA A 388 25.74 30.43 -7.85
N GLY A 389 25.89 31.59 -8.51
CA GLY A 389 24.75 32.36 -9.02
C GLY A 389 23.88 33.00 -7.93
N ARG A 390 22.67 33.40 -8.32
CA ARG A 390 21.69 34.05 -7.42
C ARG A 390 21.03 33.04 -6.48
N ASP A 391 20.73 31.85 -6.99
CA ASP A 391 19.91 30.85 -6.31
C ASP A 391 20.74 29.72 -5.66
N GLY A 392 22.07 29.83 -5.69
CA GLY A 392 23.02 28.91 -5.07
C GLY A 392 23.41 27.72 -5.94
N VAL A 393 22.62 27.39 -6.97
CA VAL A 393 22.93 26.34 -7.96
C VAL A 393 22.83 26.90 -9.38
N ASP A 394 23.96 26.98 -10.08
CA ASP A 394 24.01 27.33 -11.50
C ASP A 394 24.11 26.08 -12.40
N THR A 395 23.34 26.02 -13.49
CA THR A 395 23.24 24.85 -14.36
C THR A 395 24.50 24.59 -15.20
N VAL A 396 25.28 25.63 -15.49
CA VAL A 396 26.50 25.51 -16.28
C VAL A 396 27.68 25.16 -15.37
N PHE A 397 27.84 25.91 -14.28
CA PHE A 397 28.91 25.70 -13.31
C PHE A 397 28.78 24.34 -12.60
N HIS A 398 27.55 23.89 -12.30
CA HIS A 398 27.29 22.61 -11.63
C HIS A 398 26.88 21.48 -12.59
N ALA A 399 27.15 21.59 -13.89
CA ALA A 399 26.77 20.58 -14.88
C ALA A 399 27.21 19.15 -14.50
N ASP A 400 28.45 18.99 -14.01
CA ASP A 400 28.96 17.69 -13.56
C ASP A 400 28.29 17.14 -12.29
N TYR A 401 27.82 18.03 -11.41
CA TYR A 401 27.02 17.63 -10.25
C TYR A 401 25.65 17.13 -10.71
N ILE A 402 24.96 17.92 -11.54
CA ILE A 402 23.61 17.60 -12.05
C ILE A 402 23.64 16.29 -12.84
N LYS A 403 24.63 16.11 -13.72
CA LYS A 403 24.79 14.87 -14.49
C LYS A 403 24.99 13.64 -13.61
N ARG A 404 25.85 13.73 -12.58
CA ARG A 404 26.07 12.64 -11.63
C ARG A 404 24.81 12.33 -10.83
N PHE A 405 24.09 13.36 -10.39
CA PHE A 405 22.82 13.22 -9.69
C PHE A 405 21.77 12.51 -10.55
N CYS A 406 21.57 12.93 -11.80
CA CYS A 406 20.62 12.31 -12.72
C CYS A 406 20.95 10.85 -13.01
N ASN A 407 22.22 10.54 -13.27
CA ASN A 407 22.67 9.17 -13.52
C ASN A 407 22.43 8.27 -12.30
N ASP A 408 22.82 8.72 -11.11
CA ASP A 408 22.61 7.94 -9.89
C ASP A 408 21.12 7.75 -9.56
N PHE A 409 20.29 8.76 -9.80
CA PHE A 409 18.83 8.63 -9.64
C PHE A 409 18.26 7.57 -10.57
N TYR A 410 18.62 7.62 -11.86
CA TYR A 410 18.20 6.63 -12.84
C TYR A 410 18.65 5.21 -12.43
N GLU A 411 19.93 5.04 -12.14
CA GLU A 411 20.50 3.74 -11.76
C GLU A 411 19.87 3.20 -10.48
N SER A 412 19.69 4.03 -9.46
CA SER A 412 19.10 3.61 -8.18
C SER A 412 17.64 3.16 -8.35
N ILE A 413 16.82 3.94 -9.06
CA ILE A 413 15.42 3.57 -9.31
C ILE A 413 15.32 2.30 -10.14
N THR A 414 16.07 2.19 -11.25
CA THR A 414 16.05 0.99 -12.10
C THR A 414 16.53 -0.26 -11.36
N GLN A 415 17.56 -0.15 -10.51
CA GLN A 415 18.02 -1.24 -9.66
C GLN A 415 16.94 -1.69 -8.66
N MET A 416 16.24 -0.76 -8.02
CA MET A 416 15.15 -1.08 -7.09
C MET A 416 13.97 -1.75 -7.80
N VAL A 417 13.59 -1.27 -8.99
CA VAL A 417 12.56 -1.90 -9.83
C VAL A 417 12.98 -3.32 -10.23
N ASN A 418 14.20 -3.50 -10.73
CA ASN A 418 14.74 -4.81 -11.10
C ASN A 418 14.76 -5.78 -9.91
N LYS A 419 15.15 -5.32 -8.73
CA LYS A 419 15.16 -6.12 -7.51
C LYS A 419 13.75 -6.53 -7.10
N ALA A 420 12.78 -5.61 -7.17
CA ALA A 420 11.38 -5.90 -6.91
C ALA A 420 10.82 -6.93 -7.90
N MET A 421 11.09 -6.74 -9.20
CA MET A 421 10.68 -7.69 -10.24
C MET A 421 11.26 -9.09 -10.03
N LYS A 422 12.56 -9.21 -9.70
CA LYS A 422 13.18 -10.51 -9.38
C LYS A 422 12.54 -11.19 -8.17
N LYS A 423 12.16 -10.42 -7.14
CA LYS A 423 11.47 -10.95 -5.95
C LYS A 423 10.07 -11.48 -6.31
N HIS A 424 9.37 -10.80 -7.21
CA HIS A 424 8.06 -11.23 -7.71
C HIS A 424 8.13 -12.33 -8.77
N ASP A 425 9.25 -12.47 -9.49
CA ASP A 425 9.46 -13.50 -10.51
C ASP A 425 9.28 -14.91 -9.92
N LYS A 426 9.64 -15.08 -8.64
CA LYS A 426 9.42 -16.31 -7.85
C LYS A 426 7.94 -16.71 -7.72
N PHE A 427 7.01 -15.82 -8.03
CA PHE A 427 5.56 -16.01 -7.93
C PHE A 427 4.84 -15.88 -9.28
N ARG A 428 5.55 -15.99 -10.42
CA ARG A 428 4.97 -15.86 -11.78
C ARG A 428 3.99 -16.96 -12.21
N ASP A 429 3.68 -17.91 -11.35
CA ASP A 429 2.68 -18.94 -11.63
C ASP A 429 1.30 -18.29 -11.84
N HIS A 430 0.67 -18.58 -12.98
CA HIS A 430 -0.60 -17.96 -13.38
C HIS A 430 -1.73 -18.32 -12.42
N LEU A 431 -1.78 -19.58 -11.98
CA LEU A 431 -2.77 -20.07 -11.05
C LEU A 431 -2.57 -19.46 -9.67
N PHE A 432 -1.33 -19.38 -9.19
CA PHE A 432 -0.99 -18.70 -7.94
C PHE A 432 -1.47 -17.23 -7.96
N SER A 433 -1.16 -16.52 -9.04
CA SER A 433 -1.57 -15.12 -9.21
C SER A 433 -3.09 -14.96 -9.21
N GLU A 434 -3.81 -15.87 -9.87
CA GLU A 434 -5.27 -15.88 -9.90
C GLU A 434 -5.88 -16.13 -8.51
N VAL A 435 -5.41 -17.18 -7.82
CA VAL A 435 -5.90 -17.53 -6.47
C VAL A 435 -5.61 -16.39 -5.50
N LEU A 436 -4.40 -15.81 -5.57
CA LEU A 436 -4.01 -14.67 -4.76
C LEU A 436 -4.92 -13.46 -5.00
N GLN A 437 -5.25 -13.15 -6.26
CA GLN A 437 -6.15 -12.06 -6.60
C GLN A 437 -7.53 -12.24 -5.95
N HIS A 438 -8.10 -13.45 -5.99
CA HIS A 438 -9.39 -13.72 -5.33
C HIS A 438 -9.30 -13.59 -3.80
N LEU A 439 -8.23 -14.07 -3.16
CA LEU A 439 -8.03 -13.89 -1.72
C LEU A 439 -7.88 -12.41 -1.33
N CYS A 440 -7.08 -11.65 -2.07
CA CYS A 440 -6.89 -10.22 -1.82
C CYS A 440 -8.18 -9.42 -2.03
N ASN A 441 -8.98 -9.75 -3.06
CA ASN A 441 -10.30 -9.16 -3.26
C ASN A 441 -11.21 -9.40 -2.05
N ALA A 442 -11.25 -10.64 -1.53
CA ALA A 442 -12.03 -10.95 -0.34
C ALA A 442 -11.53 -10.21 0.90
N LEU A 443 -10.20 -10.13 1.07
CA LEU A 443 -9.58 -9.43 2.19
C LEU A 443 -9.99 -7.95 2.20
N SER A 444 -9.87 -7.28 1.04
CA SER A 444 -10.26 -5.88 0.85
C SER A 444 -11.71 -5.63 1.25
N VAL A 445 -12.64 -6.44 0.72
CA VAL A 445 -14.06 -6.30 1.00
C VAL A 445 -14.39 -6.65 2.47
N SER A 446 -13.70 -7.62 3.06
CA SER A 446 -13.93 -8.06 4.45
C SER A 446 -13.46 -7.04 5.50
N ASN A 447 -12.47 -6.20 5.18
CA ASN A 447 -11.94 -5.20 6.11
C ASN A 447 -12.93 -4.06 6.39
N MET A 448 -13.88 -3.84 5.48
CA MET A 448 -14.92 -2.81 5.61
C MET A 448 -16.26 -3.40 6.11
N PHE A 449 -16.27 -4.67 6.52
CA PHE A 449 -17.48 -5.37 6.92
C PHE A 449 -17.89 -5.02 8.36
N PHE A 450 -19.17 -4.69 8.57
CA PHE A 450 -19.74 -4.37 9.87
C PHE A 450 -21.11 -5.03 10.07
N GLY A 451 -21.37 -5.56 11.27
CA GLY A 451 -22.65 -6.18 11.66
C GLY A 451 -22.90 -7.58 11.06
N ARG A 452 -24.18 -7.93 10.87
CA ARG A 452 -24.67 -9.21 10.30
C ARG A 452 -24.28 -10.46 11.10
N ASP A 453 -24.31 -10.35 12.42
CA ASP A 453 -23.96 -11.45 13.31
C ASP A 453 -24.87 -12.68 13.13
N ASP A 454 -26.13 -12.47 12.78
CA ASP A 454 -27.09 -13.56 12.58
C ASP A 454 -26.75 -14.37 11.31
N GLU A 455 -26.41 -13.69 10.20
CA GLU A 455 -25.97 -14.38 8.98
C GLU A 455 -24.63 -15.10 9.16
N LEU A 456 -23.70 -14.53 9.96
CA LEU A 456 -22.43 -15.17 10.29
C LEU A 456 -22.64 -16.41 11.17
N LYS A 457 -23.50 -16.35 12.20
CA LYS A 457 -23.85 -17.50 13.04
C LYS A 457 -24.57 -18.59 12.26
N ALA A 458 -25.44 -18.22 11.32
CA ALA A 458 -26.08 -19.18 10.42
C ALA A 458 -25.05 -19.87 9.52
N ALA A 459 -24.08 -19.12 8.99
CA ALA A 459 -22.97 -19.68 8.21
C ALA A 459 -22.11 -20.64 9.04
N GLU A 460 -21.73 -20.26 10.27
CA GLU A 460 -20.97 -21.07 11.21
C GLU A 460 -21.71 -22.38 11.53
N SER A 461 -23.01 -22.29 11.82
CA SER A 461 -23.88 -23.45 12.09
C SER A 461 -23.94 -24.40 10.90
N TYR A 462 -24.09 -23.87 9.68
CA TYR A 462 -24.03 -24.67 8.47
C TYR A 462 -22.66 -25.32 8.26
N ILE A 463 -21.57 -24.58 8.44
CA ILE A 463 -20.20 -25.09 8.32
C ILE A 463 -19.91 -26.17 9.35
N ARG A 464 -20.49 -26.12 10.56
CA ARG A 464 -20.33 -27.20 11.55
C ARG A 464 -21.26 -28.40 11.30
N SER A 465 -22.33 -28.21 10.53
CA SER A 465 -23.28 -29.28 10.22
C SER A 465 -22.69 -30.37 9.30
N ASN A 466 -23.43 -31.49 9.19
CA ASN A 466 -23.16 -32.59 8.27
C ASN A 466 -23.82 -32.39 6.88
N SER A 467 -24.34 -31.19 6.59
CA SER A 467 -24.95 -30.90 5.30
C SER A 467 -23.90 -30.66 4.21
N ASN A 468 -24.06 -31.33 3.07
CA ASN A 468 -23.31 -31.06 1.83
C ASN A 468 -24.20 -30.36 0.78
N VAL A 469 -25.38 -29.87 1.17
CA VAL A 469 -26.30 -29.15 0.27
C VAL A 469 -25.83 -27.71 0.12
N PRO A 470 -25.62 -27.19 -1.11
CA PRO A 470 -25.17 -25.82 -1.29
C PRO A 470 -26.09 -24.78 -0.62
N VAL A 471 -25.49 -23.81 0.05
CA VAL A 471 -26.18 -22.63 0.60
C VAL A 471 -26.06 -21.46 -0.38
N VAL A 472 -27.17 -20.79 -0.64
CA VAL A 472 -27.24 -19.63 -1.53
C VAL A 472 -27.64 -18.40 -0.72
N TYR A 473 -26.80 -17.36 -0.77
CA TYR A 473 -27.14 -16.02 -0.27
C TYR A 473 -27.72 -15.21 -1.43
N TYR A 474 -28.97 -14.77 -1.30
CA TYR A 474 -29.69 -13.99 -2.31
C TYR A 474 -30.23 -12.70 -1.68
N GLY A 475 -30.54 -11.72 -2.53
CA GLY A 475 -30.98 -10.38 -2.11
C GLY A 475 -30.73 -9.35 -3.20
N GLU A 476 -31.19 -8.12 -2.99
CA GLU A 476 -31.07 -7.02 -3.95
C GLU A 476 -29.61 -6.65 -4.27
N ASN A 477 -29.38 -6.01 -5.42
CA ASN A 477 -28.03 -5.55 -5.76
C ASN A 477 -27.54 -4.52 -4.72
N GLY A 478 -26.25 -4.56 -4.38
CA GLY A 478 -25.67 -3.69 -3.35
C GLY A 478 -25.99 -4.06 -1.90
N CYS A 479 -26.84 -5.06 -1.62
CA CYS A 479 -27.20 -5.42 -0.24
C CYS A 479 -26.09 -6.12 0.56
N GLY A 480 -24.86 -6.24 0.03
CA GLY A 480 -23.70 -6.75 0.77
C GLY A 480 -23.43 -8.26 0.67
N LYS A 481 -24.09 -8.99 -0.23
CA LYS A 481 -23.89 -10.46 -0.42
C LYS A 481 -22.42 -10.85 -0.58
N THR A 482 -21.70 -10.15 -1.47
CA THR A 482 -20.27 -10.35 -1.73
C THR A 482 -19.43 -10.14 -0.46
N SER A 483 -19.76 -9.11 0.31
CA SER A 483 -19.05 -8.78 1.56
C SER A 483 -19.29 -9.82 2.65
N THR A 484 -20.52 -10.31 2.79
CA THR A 484 -20.85 -11.41 3.70
C THR A 484 -20.11 -12.69 3.31
N LEU A 485 -20.09 -13.05 2.02
CA LEU A 485 -19.38 -14.22 1.53
C LEU A 485 -17.86 -14.13 1.80
N ALA A 486 -17.26 -12.96 1.53
CA ALA A 486 -15.84 -12.70 1.78
C ALA A 486 -15.50 -12.77 3.28
N LYS A 487 -16.36 -12.22 4.15
CA LYS A 487 -16.19 -12.28 5.60
C LYS A 487 -16.27 -13.72 6.11
N ILE A 488 -17.24 -14.51 5.64
CA ILE A 488 -17.37 -15.94 5.97
C ILE A 488 -16.09 -16.68 5.57
N ALA A 489 -15.61 -16.50 4.34
CA ALA A 489 -14.41 -17.18 3.85
C ALA A 489 -13.17 -16.87 4.70
N ARG A 490 -13.07 -15.64 5.22
CA ARG A 490 -11.98 -15.22 6.11
C ARG A 490 -12.07 -15.84 7.51
N GLU A 491 -13.28 -15.92 8.07
CA GLU A 491 -13.49 -16.41 9.45
C GLU A 491 -13.56 -17.93 9.54
N ILE A 492 -13.83 -18.63 8.44
CA ILE A 492 -14.18 -20.06 8.47
C ILE A 492 -13.15 -20.95 9.19
N ARG A 493 -11.85 -20.65 9.10
CA ARG A 493 -10.81 -21.38 9.83
C ARG A 493 -10.98 -21.29 11.35
N ASN A 494 -11.49 -20.17 11.86
CA ASN A 494 -11.74 -19.97 13.29
C ASN A 494 -12.92 -20.81 13.79
N TRP A 495 -13.77 -21.30 12.89
CA TRP A 495 -14.94 -22.11 13.24
C TRP A 495 -14.65 -23.61 13.34
N TYR A 496 -13.49 -24.02 12.83
CA TYR A 496 -12.97 -25.39 12.87
C TYR A 496 -12.08 -25.62 14.11
N ASP A 497 -12.04 -26.85 14.61
CA ASP A 497 -11.16 -27.23 15.71
C ASP A 497 -9.69 -27.22 15.27
N ARG A 498 -8.74 -27.08 16.21
CA ARG A 498 -7.29 -26.95 15.91
C ARG A 498 -6.70 -28.10 15.07
N GLY A 499 -7.35 -29.26 15.04
CA GLY A 499 -6.95 -30.42 14.24
C GLY A 499 -7.51 -30.46 12.82
N GLU A 500 -8.49 -29.61 12.49
CA GLU A 500 -9.10 -29.52 11.16
C GLU A 500 -8.49 -28.34 10.39
N GLN A 501 -7.95 -28.62 9.20
CA GLN A 501 -7.31 -27.64 8.33
C GLN A 501 -8.12 -27.52 7.02
N PRO A 502 -9.17 -26.68 6.99
CA PRO A 502 -9.99 -26.55 5.79
C PRO A 502 -9.17 -26.03 4.62
N ILE A 503 -9.52 -26.46 3.42
CA ILE A 503 -9.07 -25.88 2.16
C ILE A 503 -10.18 -24.97 1.65
N ILE A 504 -9.84 -23.72 1.38
CA ILE A 504 -10.80 -22.71 0.96
C ILE A 504 -10.55 -22.38 -0.52
N VAL A 505 -11.52 -22.75 -1.36
CA VAL A 505 -11.54 -22.40 -2.79
C VAL A 505 -12.53 -21.27 -2.99
N LEU A 506 -12.02 -20.05 -3.19
CA LEU A 506 -12.82 -18.84 -3.39
C LEU A 506 -12.64 -18.32 -4.82
N ARG A 507 -13.76 -18.08 -5.52
CA ARG A 507 -13.79 -17.48 -6.86
C ARG A 507 -14.86 -16.39 -6.94
N PHE A 508 -14.44 -15.19 -7.32
CA PHE A 508 -15.32 -14.09 -7.70
C PHE A 508 -15.43 -14.06 -9.22
N LEU A 509 -16.56 -14.50 -9.77
CA LEU A 509 -16.71 -14.69 -11.21
C LEU A 509 -16.57 -13.37 -11.97
N GLY A 510 -15.90 -13.39 -13.12
CA GLY A 510 -15.63 -12.21 -13.94
C GLY A 510 -14.55 -11.24 -13.41
N THR A 511 -13.84 -11.57 -12.32
CA THR A 511 -12.75 -10.74 -11.78
C THR A 511 -11.35 -11.17 -12.24
N SER A 512 -11.25 -12.36 -12.84
CA SER A 512 -10.05 -12.90 -13.50
C SER A 512 -10.43 -13.49 -14.87
N PRO A 513 -9.50 -13.56 -15.84
CA PRO A 513 -9.76 -14.20 -17.14
C PRO A 513 -10.26 -15.65 -17.03
N ALA A 514 -9.69 -16.41 -16.09
CA ALA A 514 -10.09 -17.79 -15.85
C ALA A 514 -11.46 -17.92 -15.17
N SER A 515 -11.94 -16.88 -14.48
CA SER A 515 -13.28 -16.87 -13.87
C SER A 515 -14.40 -16.38 -14.81
N SER A 516 -14.10 -16.07 -16.07
CA SER A 516 -15.07 -15.53 -17.04
C SER A 516 -15.86 -16.60 -17.80
N SER A 517 -15.44 -17.86 -17.76
CA SER A 517 -16.15 -18.97 -18.40
C SER A 517 -15.95 -20.29 -17.65
N ILE A 518 -16.84 -21.25 -17.87
CA ILE A 518 -16.90 -22.47 -17.04
C ILE A 518 -15.67 -23.37 -17.15
N ALA A 519 -15.10 -23.55 -18.34
CA ALA A 519 -13.98 -24.45 -18.53
C ALA A 519 -12.69 -23.92 -17.84
N PRO A 520 -12.23 -22.68 -18.09
CA PRO A 520 -11.09 -22.11 -17.36
C PRO A 520 -11.32 -22.03 -15.85
N LEU A 521 -12.55 -21.76 -15.40
CA LEU A 521 -12.89 -21.71 -13.98
C LEU A 521 -12.69 -23.07 -13.32
N LEU A 522 -13.25 -24.13 -13.93
CA LEU A 522 -13.11 -25.48 -13.41
C LEU A 522 -11.66 -25.97 -13.45
N THR A 523 -10.91 -25.63 -14.50
CA THR A 523 -9.46 -25.89 -14.60
C THR A 523 -8.72 -25.24 -13.43
N SER A 524 -8.93 -23.94 -13.20
CA SER A 524 -8.33 -23.19 -12.09
C SER A 524 -8.68 -23.80 -10.73
N VAL A 525 -9.95 -24.16 -10.52
CA VAL A 525 -10.41 -24.76 -9.26
C VAL A 525 -9.79 -26.14 -9.04
N CYS A 526 -9.68 -26.98 -10.08
CA CYS A 526 -9.08 -28.30 -9.96
C CYS A 526 -7.56 -28.21 -9.73
N ASP A 527 -6.87 -27.36 -10.51
CA ASP A 527 -5.42 -27.25 -10.45
C ASP A 527 -4.95 -26.60 -9.13
N GLN A 528 -5.78 -25.80 -8.45
CA GLN A 528 -5.46 -25.28 -7.11
C GLN A 528 -5.14 -26.40 -6.11
N GLU A 529 -5.86 -27.53 -6.19
CA GLU A 529 -5.66 -28.68 -5.31
C GLU A 529 -4.78 -29.77 -5.94
N LEU A 530 -5.04 -30.11 -7.20
CA LEU A 530 -4.37 -31.23 -7.88
C LEU A 530 -3.02 -30.86 -8.52
N ARG A 531 -2.65 -29.56 -8.52
CA ARG A 531 -1.37 -29.01 -8.99
C ARG A 531 -0.94 -29.50 -10.37
N GLY A 532 -1.71 -29.10 -11.37
CA GLY A 532 -1.33 -29.14 -12.78
C GLY A 532 -1.50 -30.52 -13.41
N THR A 533 -2.67 -30.73 -14.03
CA THR A 533 -2.92 -31.61 -15.21
C THR A 533 -4.43 -31.72 -15.47
N SER A 534 -5.15 -30.60 -15.35
CA SER A 534 -6.57 -30.58 -15.71
C SER A 534 -6.75 -30.86 -17.21
N PRO A 535 -7.67 -31.75 -17.60
CA PRO A 535 -7.96 -32.02 -18.99
C PRO A 535 -8.64 -30.82 -19.65
N THR A 536 -8.32 -30.58 -20.93
CA THR A 536 -8.91 -29.48 -21.71
C THR A 536 -10.36 -29.73 -22.13
N GLU A 537 -10.76 -31.01 -22.22
CA GLU A 537 -12.11 -31.40 -22.59
C GLU A 537 -13.06 -31.27 -21.39
N LEU A 538 -14.15 -30.51 -21.55
CA LEU A 538 -15.08 -30.17 -20.47
C LEU A 538 -15.70 -31.42 -19.80
N SER A 539 -16.02 -32.47 -20.56
CA SER A 539 -16.56 -33.74 -20.04
C SER A 539 -15.59 -34.41 -19.05
N LYS A 540 -14.30 -34.47 -19.43
CA LYS A 540 -13.21 -35.00 -18.59
C LYS A 540 -12.93 -34.08 -17.42
N LEU A 541 -13.09 -32.77 -17.59
CA LEU A 541 -12.89 -31.77 -16.55
C LEU A 541 -13.94 -31.88 -15.44
N PHE A 542 -15.21 -32.14 -15.77
CA PHE A 542 -16.23 -32.43 -14.75
C PHE A 542 -15.91 -33.71 -13.96
N LEU A 543 -15.41 -34.75 -14.64
CA LEU A 543 -14.96 -35.97 -13.96
C LEU A 543 -13.75 -35.68 -13.07
N HIS A 544 -12.84 -34.83 -13.52
CA HIS A 544 -11.66 -34.40 -12.78
C HIS A 544 -12.05 -33.60 -11.53
N PHE A 545 -12.97 -32.65 -11.65
CA PHE A 545 -13.56 -31.92 -10.53
C PHE A 545 -14.22 -32.86 -9.51
N LYS A 546 -14.98 -33.85 -9.98
CA LYS A 546 -15.58 -34.87 -9.10
C LYS A 546 -14.52 -35.72 -8.39
N LYS A 547 -13.38 -36.01 -9.02
CA LYS A 547 -12.26 -36.69 -8.36
C LYS A 547 -11.64 -35.80 -7.29
N MET A 548 -11.42 -34.52 -7.59
CA MET A 548 -10.85 -33.55 -6.65
C MET A 548 -11.71 -33.43 -5.38
N THR A 549 -13.05 -33.39 -5.49
CA THR A 549 -13.92 -33.34 -4.31
C THR A 549 -13.84 -34.57 -3.41
N THR A 550 -13.39 -35.74 -3.93
CA THR A 550 -13.17 -36.94 -3.10
C THR A 550 -11.90 -36.89 -2.25
N LEU A 551 -11.02 -35.91 -2.46
CA LEU A 551 -9.83 -35.71 -1.63
C LEU A 551 -10.15 -35.04 -0.28
N ALA A 552 -11.36 -34.50 -0.12
CA ALA A 552 -11.77 -33.88 1.13
C ALA A 552 -11.82 -34.92 2.26
N THR A 553 -11.18 -34.60 3.39
CA THR A 553 -11.19 -35.43 4.60
C THR A 553 -11.76 -34.67 5.78
N ASP A 554 -12.08 -35.34 6.89
CA ASP A 554 -12.49 -34.63 8.11
C ASP A 554 -11.36 -33.74 8.66
N GLN A 555 -10.10 -34.16 8.49
CA GLN A 555 -8.93 -33.35 8.86
C GLN A 555 -8.64 -32.23 7.85
N LYS A 556 -9.03 -32.39 6.58
CA LYS A 556 -8.87 -31.38 5.52
C LYS A 556 -10.17 -31.22 4.73
N PRO A 557 -11.19 -30.57 5.32
CA PRO A 557 -12.47 -30.40 4.65
C PRO A 557 -12.33 -29.36 3.53
N LEU A 558 -13.07 -29.55 2.44
CA LEU A 558 -13.01 -28.67 1.28
C LEU A 558 -14.23 -27.75 1.24
N VAL A 559 -14.00 -26.44 1.13
CA VAL A 559 -15.08 -25.44 1.13
C VAL A 559 -14.97 -24.54 -0.09
N PHE A 560 -16.05 -24.50 -0.87
CA PHE A 560 -16.18 -23.70 -2.09
C PHE A 560 -17.05 -22.47 -1.87
N PHE A 561 -16.49 -21.34 -2.27
CA PHE A 561 -17.17 -20.06 -2.35
C PHE A 561 -17.14 -19.59 -3.80
N VAL A 562 -18.33 -19.43 -4.38
CA VAL A 562 -18.51 -18.89 -5.73
C VAL A 562 -19.42 -17.68 -5.60
N ASN A 563 -18.92 -16.52 -6.00
CA ASN A 563 -19.68 -15.28 -6.04
C ASN A 563 -20.10 -14.95 -7.47
N PHE A 564 -21.41 -14.80 -7.70
CA PHE A 564 -21.96 -14.33 -8.96
C PHE A 564 -22.20 -12.82 -8.86
N PHE A 565 -21.62 -12.04 -9.77
CA PHE A 565 -22.12 -10.69 -10.04
C PHE A 565 -23.35 -10.87 -10.95
N ILE A 566 -24.55 -10.84 -10.36
CA ILE A 566 -25.80 -10.74 -11.11
C ILE A 566 -26.34 -9.33 -10.91
#